data_AF-A0A0T5P714-F1
#
_entry.id   AF-A0A0T5P714-F1
#
_cell.length_a   1.000
_cell.length_b   1.000
_cell.length_c   1.000
_cell.angle_alpha   90.00
_cell.angle_beta   90.00
_cell.angle_gamma   90.00
#
_symmetry.space_group_name_H-M   'P 1'
#
loop_
_entity.id
_entity.type
_entity.pdbx_description
1 polymer ?
#
loop_
_entity_poly.entity_id
_entity_poly.type
_entity_poly.pdbx_seq_one_letter_code
_entity_poly.pdbx_strand_id
1 'polypeptide(L)' 'MLTCLSERPEIGPDEVLVVGCLRNEMLRLPWLLDHYWQLGVERFLLVDNGSDDGSRVYCLTSAPTGQI' A
#
# COMPACT_ATOMS: atom_id res chain seq x y z
N MET A 1 0.68 -1.92 -20.18
CA MET A 1 1.86 -2.64 -19.68
C MET A 1 2.05 -2.25 -18.22
N LEU A 2 2.37 -3.21 -17.34
CA LEU A 2 2.63 -2.92 -15.92
C LEU A 2 4.07 -2.44 -15.73
N THR A 3 4.25 -1.47 -14.83
CA THR A 3 5.56 -0.93 -14.47
C THR A 3 5.72 -1.02 -12.96
N CYS A 4 6.85 -1.56 -12.50
CA CYS A 4 7.17 -1.60 -11.08
C CYS A 4 7.64 -0.21 -10.62
N LEU A 5 6.95 0.39 -9.64
CA LEU A 5 7.25 1.75 -9.17
C LEU A 5 8.11 1.78 -7.89
N SER A 6 8.22 0.65 -7.20
CA SER A 6 9.03 0.47 -5.99
C SER A 6 9.87 -0.81 -6.12
N GLU A 7 10.84 -0.97 -5.24
CA GLU A 7 11.55 -2.23 -5.11
C GLU A 7 10.59 -3.34 -4.62
N ARG A 8 10.88 -4.58 -5.03
CA ARG A 8 10.16 -5.74 -4.54
C ARG A 8 10.71 -6.11 -3.16
N PRO A 9 9.89 -6.14 -2.10
CA PRO A 9 10.36 -6.54 -0.79
C PRO A 9 10.60 -8.06 -0.71
N GLU A 10 11.54 -8.50 0.12
CA GLU A 10 11.71 -9.92 0.48
C GLU A 10 10.58 -10.36 1.41
N ILE A 11 9.82 -11.40 1.07
CA ILE A 11 8.66 -11.84 1.86
C ILE A 11 8.98 -13.17 2.54
N GLY A 12 8.85 -13.21 3.87
CA GLY A 12 9.04 -14.41 4.68
C GLY A 12 7.84 -15.37 4.64
N PRO A 13 8.02 -16.65 5.01
CA PRO A 13 6.96 -17.67 4.94
C PRO A 13 5.79 -17.41 5.90
N ASP A 14 6.03 -16.72 7.02
CA ASP A 14 5.03 -16.45 8.07
C ASP A 14 4.46 -15.02 8.00
N GLU A 15 4.81 -14.24 6.96
CA GLU A 15 4.38 -12.85 6.84
C GLU A 15 3.03 -12.73 6.12
N VAL A 16 2.22 -11.78 6.60
CA VAL A 16 0.94 -11.44 5.97
C VAL A 16 1.14 -10.28 4.99
N LEU A 17 0.73 -10.49 3.74
CA LEU A 17 0.78 -9.51 2.66
C LEU A 17 -0.64 -9.13 2.23
N VAL A 18 -0.92 -7.82 2.17
CA VAL A 18 -2.15 -7.33 1.51
C VAL A 18 -1.87 -7.09 0.03
N VAL A 19 -2.68 -7.71 -0.83
CA VAL A 19 -2.64 -7.51 -2.28
C VAL A 19 -3.92 -6.84 -2.74
N GLY A 20 -3.83 -5.76 -3.51
CA GLY A 20 -5.00 -5.01 -3.95
C GLY A 20 -4.79 -4.26 -5.26
N CYS A 21 -5.89 -3.96 -5.94
CA CYS A 21 -5.91 -3.06 -7.09
C CYS A 21 -6.65 -1.78 -6.70
N LEU A 22 -6.17 -0.63 -7.14
CA LEU A 22 -6.81 0.66 -6.86
C LEU A 22 -6.78 1.61 -8.06
N ARG A 23 -7.72 2.55 -8.08
CA ARG A 23 -7.74 3.70 -8.98
C ARG A 23 -8.46 4.84 -8.30
N ASN A 24 -7.77 5.97 -8.15
CA ASN A 24 -8.31 7.18 -7.55
C ASN A 24 -8.99 6.96 -6.18
N GLU A 25 -8.24 6.33 -5.26
CA GLU A 25 -8.72 5.96 -3.93
C GLU A 25 -8.16 6.84 -2.82
N MET A 26 -7.60 8.02 -3.11
CA MET A 26 -6.93 8.88 -2.12
C MET A 26 -7.84 9.21 -0.92
N LEU A 27 -9.16 9.28 -1.12
CA LEU A 27 -10.10 9.50 -0.03
C LEU A 27 -10.15 8.35 0.99
N ARG A 28 -9.94 7.10 0.55
CA ARG A 28 -10.06 5.88 1.37
C ARG A 28 -8.71 5.26 1.72
N LEU A 29 -7.72 5.43 0.87
CA LEU A 29 -6.40 4.82 0.97
C LEU A 29 -5.72 5.06 2.34
N PRO A 30 -5.75 6.26 2.95
CA PRO A 30 -5.19 6.47 4.29
C PRO A 30 -5.81 5.57 5.35
N TRP A 31 -7.14 5.45 5.33
CA TRP A 31 -7.90 4.62 6.27
C TRP A 31 -7.67 3.13 6.05
N LEU A 32 -7.55 2.71 4.78
CA LEU A 32 -7.25 1.33 4.42
C LEU A 32 -5.87 0.92 4.95
N LEU A 33 -4.85 1.75 4.74
CA LEU A 33 -3.50 1.46 5.23
C LEU A 33 -3.46 1.44 6.76
N ASP A 34 -4.06 2.44 7.41
CA ASP A 34 -4.14 2.51 8.88
C ASP A 34 -4.83 1.27 9.49
N HIS A 35 -5.96 0.85 8.91
CA HIS A 35 -6.67 -0.34 9.35
C HIS A 35 -5.78 -1.59 9.32
N TYR A 36 -5.05 -1.81 8.22
CA TYR A 36 -4.20 -2.98 8.08
C TYR A 36 -2.91 -2.89 8.93
N TRP A 37 -2.35 -1.69 9.11
CA TRP A 37 -1.25 -1.47 10.05
C TRP A 37 -1.67 -1.80 11.49
N GLN A 38 -2.88 -1.42 11.92
CA GLN A 38 -3.42 -1.76 13.23
C GLN A 38 -3.65 -3.27 13.42
N LEU A 39 -3.87 -4.01 12.34
CA LEU A 39 -3.94 -5.48 12.34
C LEU A 39 -2.54 -6.15 12.32
N GLY A 40 -1.45 -5.36 12.29
CA GLY A 40 -0.08 -5.86 12.24
C GLY A 40 0.40 -6.24 10.84
N VAL A 41 -0.30 -5.82 9.78
CA VAL A 41 0.18 -6.01 8.41
C VAL A 41 1.21 -4.95 8.08
N GLU A 42 2.43 -5.36 7.77
CA GLU A 42 3.53 -4.45 7.47
C GLU A 42 3.79 -4.28 5.96
N ARG A 43 3.21 -5.15 5.11
CA ARG A 43 3.55 -5.26 3.68
C ARG A 43 2.33 -5.17 2.77
N PHE A 44 2.46 -4.42 1.68
CA PHE A 44 1.42 -4.20 0.68
C PHE A 44 1.97 -4.39 -0.74
N LEU A 45 1.21 -5.06 -1.60
CA LEU A 45 1.42 -5.12 -3.04
C LEU A 45 0.20 -4.53 -3.74
N LEU A 46 0.33 -3.29 -4.17
CA LEU A 46 -0.78 -2.53 -4.75
C LEU A 46 -0.57 -2.31 -6.24
N VAL A 47 -1.58 -2.63 -7.04
CA VAL A 47 -1.62 -2.36 -8.47
C VAL A 47 -2.44 -1.09 -8.71
N ASP A 48 -1.76 -0.02 -9.08
CA ASP A 48 -2.39 1.25 -9.45
C ASP A 48 -2.81 1.24 -10.93
N ASN A 49 -4.10 1.45 -11.19
CA ASN A 49 -4.67 1.49 -12.53
C ASN A 49 -4.70 2.91 -13.12
N GLY A 50 -3.58 3.64 -12.98
CA GLY A 50 -3.39 4.96 -13.56
C GLY A 50 -4.11 6.05 -12.78
N SER A 51 -3.86 6.13 -11.47
CA SER A 51 -4.46 7.19 -10.64
C SER A 51 -3.87 8.56 -10.92
N ASP A 52 -4.71 9.58 -10.86
CA ASP A 52 -4.39 11.00 -11.05
C ASP A 52 -4.79 11.88 -9.84
N ASP A 53 -5.28 11.28 -8.76
CA ASP A 53 -5.77 11.95 -7.55
C ASP A 53 -4.74 12.02 -6.40
N GLY A 54 -3.51 11.54 -6.63
CA GLY A 54 -2.46 11.45 -5.61
C GLY A 54 -2.30 10.09 -4.95
N SER A 55 -3.21 9.11 -5.18
CA SER A 55 -3.12 7.76 -4.61
C SER A 55 -1.76 7.12 -4.80
N ARG A 56 -1.22 7.22 -6.02
CA ARG A 56 0.08 6.66 -6.40
C ARG A 56 1.23 7.24 -5.58
N VAL A 57 1.27 8.56 -5.41
CA VAL A 57 2.32 9.22 -4.62
C VAL A 57 2.18 8.81 -3.17
N TYR A 58 0.94 8.79 -2.66
CA TYR A 58 0.67 8.40 -1.28
C TYR A 58 1.15 6.98 -0.99
N CYS A 59 0.87 5.98 -1.83
CA CYS A 59 1.39 4.61 -1.65
C CYS A 59 2.93 4.54 -1.56
N LEU A 60 3.65 5.40 -2.28
CA LEU A 60 5.11 5.37 -2.32
C LEU A 60 5.76 6.10 -1.13
N THR A 61 5.05 7.03 -0.51
CA THR A 61 5.58 7.87 0.56
C THR A 61 4.98 7.58 1.94
N SER A 62 3.85 6.87 1.99
CA SER A 62 3.17 6.54 3.23
C SER A 62 4.01 5.57 4.06
N ALA A 63 4.16 5.88 5.34
CA ALA A 63 4.72 4.99 6.34
C ALA A 63 3.66 4.71 7.41
N PRO A 64 3.77 3.59 8.15
CA PRO A 64 2.93 3.35 9.31
C PRO A 64 2.90 4.57 10.22
N THR A 65 1.70 5.05 10.55
CA THR A 65 1.57 6.14 11.51
C THR A 65 1.78 5.54 12.90
N GLY A 66 3.02 5.64 13.40
CA GLY A 66 3.49 5.36 14.76
C GLY A 66 2.65 4.41 15.63
N GLN A 67 3.10 3.17 15.77
CA GLN A 67 3.03 2.49 17.08
C GLN A 67 4.00 3.23 18.01
N ILE A 68 3.46 3.90 19.04
CA ILE A 68 4.15 4.18 20.31
C ILE A 68 3.74 3.13 21.33
#